data_AF-A0A7X7PNH3-F1
#
_entry.id   AF-A0A7X7PNH3-F1
#
_cell.length_a   1.000
_cell.length_b   1.000
_cell.length_c   1.000
_cell.angle_alpha   90.00
_cell.angle_beta   90.00
_cell.angle_gamma   90.00
#
_symmetry.space_group_name_H-M   'P 1'
#
loop_
_entity.id
_entity.type
_entity.pdbx_description
1 polymer ?
#
loop_
_entity_poly.entity_id
_entity_poly.type
_entity_poly.pdbx_seq_one_letter_code
_entity_poly.pdbx_strand_id
1 'polypeptide(L)' 'IFEYEPRPLNALARLESGGFALGAFLAGPTVAQVDAVSRAGLVMPQKATYFFPKVPSGVVFNLLDELA' A
#
# COMPACT_ATOMS: atom_id res chain seq x y z
N ILE A 1 17.40 -6.65 -2.11
CA ILE A 1 16.23 -5.88 -2.62
C ILE A 1 15.00 -6.69 -2.28
N PHE A 2 14.01 -6.11 -1.60
CA PHE A 2 12.77 -6.81 -1.27
C PHE A 2 11.70 -6.46 -2.29
N GLU A 3 10.95 -7.47 -2.74
CA GLU A 3 9.83 -7.27 -3.64
C GLU A 3 8.50 -7.33 -2.90
N TYR A 4 7.56 -6.49 -3.32
CA TYR A 4 6.22 -6.45 -2.76
C TYR A 4 5.23 -7.06 -3.75
N GLU A 5 4.46 -8.04 -3.28
CA GLU A 5 3.36 -8.67 -4.01
C GLU A 5 2.10 -8.57 -3.12
N PRO A 6 1.07 -7.81 -3.55
CA PRO A 6 -0.14 -7.61 -2.74
C PRO A 6 -1.03 -8.86 -2.63
N ARG A 7 -0.82 -9.88 -3.47
CA ARG A 7 -1.61 -11.12 -3.46
C ARG A 7 -0.83 -12.27 -2.79
N PRO A 8 -1.27 -12.78 -1.63
CA PRO A 8 -0.52 -13.80 -0.90
C PRO A 8 -0.21 -15.06 -1.71
N LEU A 9 -1.17 -15.54 -2.52
CA LEU A 9 -0.98 -16.74 -3.33
C LEU A 9 0.07 -16.55 -4.44
N ASN A 10 0.18 -15.35 -5.01
CA ASN A 10 1.24 -15.04 -5.95
C ASN A 10 2.60 -15.00 -5.26
N ALA A 11 2.67 -14.39 -4.08
CA ALA A 11 3.92 -14.32 -3.32
C ALA A 11 4.42 -15.72 -2.95
N LEU A 12 3.51 -16.61 -2.55
CA LEU A 12 3.82 -18.01 -2.26
C LEU A 12 4.35 -18.75 -3.50
N ALA A 13 3.67 -18.65 -4.64
CA ALA A 13 4.11 -19.30 -5.87
C ALA A 13 5.52 -18.85 -6.32
N ARG A 14 5.86 -17.56 -6.12
CA ARG A 14 7.19 -17.02 -6.43
C ARG A 14 8.26 -17.49 -5.45
N LEU A 15 7.90 -17.76 -4.20
CA LEU A 15 8.80 -18.34 -3.21
C LEU A 15 9.07 -19.81 -3.54
N GLU A 16 8.02 -20.58 -3.85
CA GLU A 16 8.10 -22.00 -4.21
C GLU A 16 8.88 -22.24 -5.51
N SER A 17 8.86 -21.29 -6.46
CA SER A 17 9.65 -21.38 -7.69
C SER A 17 11.17 -21.21 -7.48
N GLY A 18 11.62 -20.92 -6.26
CA GLY A 18 13.03 -20.69 -5.93
C GLY A 18 13.54 -19.30 -6.29
N GLY A 19 12.67 -18.38 -6.75
CA GLY A 19 13.05 -17.00 -7.08
C GLY A 19 13.38 -16.14 -5.85
N PHE A 20 13.03 -16.60 -4.65
CA PHE A 20 13.27 -15.91 -3.38
C PHE A 20 13.76 -16.90 -2.32
N ALA A 21 14.66 -16.45 -1.45
CA ALA A 21 15.10 -17.25 -0.30
C ALA A 21 14.17 -17.14 0.92
N LEU A 22 13.33 -16.10 0.98
CA LEU A 22 12.44 -15.83 2.11
C LEU A 22 11.20 -15.06 1.64
N GLY A 23 10.05 -15.37 2.25
CA GLY A 23 8.81 -14.60 2.14
C GLY A 23 8.29 -14.20 3.53
N ALA A 24 7.75 -12.99 3.64
CA ALA A 24 7.11 -12.48 4.85
C ALA A 24 5.66 -12.10 4.55
N PHE A 25 4.72 -12.66 5.31
CA PHE A 25 3.29 -12.37 5.19
C PHE A 25 2.84 -11.61 6.42
N LEU A 26 2.31 -10.41 6.21
CA LEU A 26 1.89 -9.52 7.27
C LEU A 26 0.37 -9.32 7.19
N ALA A 27 -0.29 -9.34 8.34
CA ALA A 27 -1.68 -8.90 8.41
C ALA A 27 -1.74 -7.39 8.12
N GLY A 28 -2.70 -6.97 7.29
CA GLY A 28 -2.97 -5.55 7.09
C GLY A 28 -3.47 -4.90 8.38
N PRO A 29 -3.11 -3.62 8.65
CA PRO A 29 -3.60 -2.91 9.81
C PRO A 29 -5.10 -2.61 9.68
N THR A 30 -5.79 -2.55 10.80
CA THR A 30 -7.18 -2.09 10.85
C THR A 30 -7.26 -0.58 10.67
N VAL A 31 -8.43 -0.07 10.28
CA VAL A 31 -8.67 1.38 10.18
C VAL A 31 -8.42 2.08 11.52
N ALA A 32 -8.79 1.46 12.65
CA ALA A 32 -8.54 2.00 13.98
C ALA A 32 -7.03 2.13 14.29
N GLN A 33 -6.21 1.17 13.85
CA GLN A 33 -4.76 1.25 14.00
C GLN A 33 -4.16 2.35 13.13
N VAL A 34 -4.66 2.53 11.91
CA VAL A 34 -4.24 3.61 11.01
C VAL A 34 -4.57 4.98 11.62
N ASP A 35 -5.77 5.16 12.16
CA ASP A 35 -6.19 6.40 12.84
C ASP A 35 -5.30 6.68 14.07
N ALA A 36 -5.07 5.68 14.92
CA ALA A 36 -4.25 5.83 16.12
C ALA A 36 -2.81 6.27 15.82
N VAL A 37 -2.16 5.65 14.83
CA VAL A 37 -0.80 6.02 14.40
C VAL A 37 -0.77 7.45 13.86
N SER A 38 -1.78 7.83 13.07
CA SER A 38 -1.88 9.17 12.48
C SER A 38 -2.09 10.25 13.54
N ARG A 39 -2.96 10.01 14.53
CA ARG A 39 -3.21 10.93 15.66
C ARG A 39 -2.00 11.11 16.57
N ALA A 40 -1.13 10.10 16.64
CA ALA A 40 0.12 10.18 17.37
C ALA A 40 1.21 10.98 16.62
N GLY A 41 0.94 11.50 15.40
CA GLY A 41 1.92 12.19 14.57
C GLY A 41 3.00 11.26 14.00
N LEU A 42 2.73 9.95 13.96
CA LEU A 42 3.64 8.92 13.48
C LEU A 42 3.28 8.47 12.06
N VAL A 43 4.21 7.76 11.42
CA VAL A 43 4.01 7.18 10.09
C VAL A 43 4.11 5.66 10.15
N MET A 44 3.29 4.98 9.35
CA MET A 44 3.42 3.54 9.14
C MET A 44 4.55 3.23 8.14
N PRO A 45 5.18 2.04 8.21
CA PRO A 45 6.14 1.60 7.20
C PRO A 45 5.55 1.62 5.78
N GLN A 46 6.40 1.79 4.77
CA GLN A 46 5.96 1.75 3.37
C GLN A 46 5.29 0.42 3.03
N LYS A 47 4.20 0.49 2.24
CA LYS A 47 3.42 -0.67 1.78
C LYS A 47 2.74 -1.48 2.90
N ALA A 48 2.57 -0.89 4.10
CA ALA A 48 1.83 -1.50 5.19
C ALA A 48 0.30 -1.48 4.98
N THR A 49 -0.22 -0.54 4.18
CA THR A 49 -1.65 -0.36 3.93
C THR A 49 -2.00 -0.55 2.46
N TYR A 50 -3.13 -1.22 2.18
CA TYR A 50 -3.73 -1.28 0.85
C TYR A 50 -5.21 -0.86 0.95
N PHE A 51 -5.52 0.36 0.51
CA PHE A 51 -6.90 0.87 0.51
C PHE A 51 -7.65 0.39 -0.73
N PHE A 52 -8.77 -0.30 -0.52
CA PHE A 52 -9.64 -0.79 -1.59
C PHE A 52 -11.11 -0.39 -1.36
N PRO A 53 -11.82 0.12 -2.39
CA PRO A 53 -11.28 0.54 -3.67
C PRO A 53 -10.25 1.67 -3.49
N LYS A 54 -9.33 1.79 -4.45
CA LYS A 54 -8.47 2.99 -4.49
C LYS A 54 -9.39 4.20 -4.60
N VAL A 55 -9.11 5.23 -3.80
CA VAL A 55 -9.92 6.44 -3.76
C VAL A 55 -9.99 6.99 -5.20
N PRO A 56 -11.19 7.09 -5.82
CA PRO A 56 -11.30 7.57 -7.20
C PRO A 56 -10.93 9.06 -7.29
N SER A 57 -11.18 9.78 -6.20
CA SER A 57 -10.82 11.18 -6.00
C SER A 57 -9.42 11.30 -5.42
N GLY A 58 -8.61 12.16 -6.03
CA GLY A 58 -7.20 12.35 -5.68
C GLY A 58 -6.42 13.12 -6.75
N VAL A 59 -6.96 13.21 -7.97
CA VAL A 59 -6.51 14.17 -8.99
C VAL A 59 -7.57 15.26 -9.10
N VAL A 60 -7.30 16.42 -8.50
CA VAL A 60 -8.04 17.66 -8.80
C VAL A 60 -7.28 18.33 -9.94
N PHE A 61 -7.88 18.38 -11.13
CA PHE A 61 -7.37 19.23 -12.20
C PHE A 61 -7.82 20.65 -11.91
N ASN A 62 -6.87 21.56 -11.64
CA ASN A 62 -7.14 22.98 -11.76
C ASN A 62 -7.06 23.32 -13.25
N LEU A 63 -8.19 23.59 -13.89
CA LEU A 63 -8.19 24.11 -15.25
C LEU A 63 -7.49 25.48 -15.18
N LEU A 64 -6.37 25.62 -15.88
CA LEU A 64 -5.85 26.95 -16.20
C LEU A 64 -6.78 27.47 -17.28
N ASP A 65 -7.77 28.27 -16.89
CA ASP A 65 -8.49 29.10 -17.85
C ASP A 65 -7.42 29.91 -18.60
N GLU A 66 -7.46 29.84 -19.94
CA GLU A 66 -6.58 30.66 -20.77
C GLU A 66 -6.74 32.12 -20.33
N LEU A 67 -5.61 32.75 -19.98
CA LEU A 67 -5.55 34.17 -19.69
C LEU A 67 -6.05 34.95 -20.91
N ALA A 68 -7.27 35.49 -20.81
CA ALA A 68 -7.87 36.53 -21.64
C ALA A 68 -8.12 36.21 -23.13
#